data_AF-A0AA42J7S1-F1
#
_entry.id   AF-A0AA42J7S1-F1
#
_cell.length_a   1.000
_cell.length_b   1.000
_cell.length_c   1.000
_cell.angle_alpha   90.00
_cell.angle_beta   90.00
_cell.angle_gamma   90.00
#
_symmetry.space_group_name_H-M   'P 1'
#
loop_
_entity.id
_entity.type
_entity.pdbx_description
1 polymer ?
#
loop_
_entity_poly.entity_id
_entity_poly.type
_entity_poly.pdbx_seq_one_letter_code
_entity_poly.pdbx_strand_id
1 'polypeptide(L)'
;MTIRSNRLVADVLHDVPATLRVFLDFHMRCVGCPIASFHTVVDAAREHSVDLDRLLAALHAAAAVPTVGFAPPSAIGDRPGERG
;
A
#
# COMPACT_ATOMS: atom_id res chain seq x y z
N MET A 1 -3.49 13.33 -7.01
CA MET A 1 -2.77 12.07 -7.31
C MET A 1 -3.80 10.96 -7.47
N THR A 2 -3.78 10.16 -8.55
CA THR A 2 -4.75 9.07 -8.77
C THR A 2 -4.12 7.73 -8.41
N ILE A 3 -4.48 7.16 -7.25
CA ILE A 3 -4.05 5.83 -6.83
C ILE A 3 -4.93 4.79 -7.52
N ARG A 4 -4.33 3.82 -8.20
CA ARG A 4 -5.05 2.72 -8.88
C ARG A 4 -4.98 1.43 -8.08
N SER A 5 -6.01 0.60 -8.21
CA SER A 5 -6.14 -0.69 -7.53
C SER A 5 -5.09 -1.73 -7.93
N ASN A 6 -4.52 -1.61 -9.14
CA ASN A 6 -3.49 -2.51 -9.65
C ASN A 6 -2.06 -2.12 -9.24
N ARG A 7 -1.87 -1.02 -8.50
CA ARG A 7 -0.55 -0.68 -7.96
C ARG A 7 -0.23 -1.54 -6.75
N LEU A 8 1.07 -1.78 -6.54
CA LEU A 8 1.55 -2.40 -5.33
C LEU A 8 1.31 -1.47 -4.14
N VAL A 9 0.95 -2.05 -3.00
CA VAL A 9 0.84 -1.31 -1.74
C VAL A 9 2.17 -0.63 -1.41
N ALA A 10 3.30 -1.29 -1.68
CA ALA A 10 4.65 -0.73 -1.48
C ALA A 10 4.88 0.56 -2.30
N ASP A 11 4.50 0.58 -3.58
CA ASP A 11 4.65 1.76 -4.44
C ASP A 11 3.77 2.92 -3.94
N VAL A 12 2.54 2.62 -3.51
CA VAL A 12 1.62 3.64 -2.98
C VAL A 12 2.15 4.22 -1.67
N LEU A 13 2.69 3.39 -0.78
CA LEU A 13 3.33 3.81 0.47
C LEU A 13 4.61 4.61 0.23
N HIS A 14 5.38 4.26 -0.81
CA HIS A 14 6.59 4.98 -1.20
C HIS A 14 6.27 6.37 -1.74
N ASP A 15 5.32 6.47 -2.67
CA ASP A 15 4.88 7.73 -3.27
C ASP A 15 4.14 8.61 -2.26
N VAL A 16 3.34 7.99 -1.39
CA VAL A 16 2.45 8.68 -0.47
C VAL A 16 2.46 8.00 0.91
N PRO A 17 3.46 8.28 1.76
CA PRO A 17 3.57 7.65 3.09
C PRO A 17 2.38 7.94 4.01
N ALA A 18 1.60 9.01 3.73
CA ALA A 18 0.32 9.32 4.38
C ALA A 18 -0.65 8.13 4.37
N THR A 19 -0.62 7.35 3.29
CA THR A 19 -1.53 6.22 3.07
C THR A 19 -1.29 5.08 4.04
N LEU A 20 -0.12 5.01 4.70
CA LEU A 20 0.16 4.01 5.73
C LEU A 20 -0.90 4.00 6.83
N ARG A 21 -1.35 5.20 7.25
CA ARG A 21 -2.36 5.30 8.30
C ARG A 21 -3.71 4.74 7.85
N VAL A 22 -4.05 4.88 6.58
CA VAL A 22 -5.26 4.29 5.99
C VAL A 22 -5.20 2.77 6.09
N PHE A 23 -4.13 2.13 5.62
CA PHE A 23 -3.99 0.68 5.70
C PHE A 23 -4.06 0.15 7.15
N LEU A 24 -3.47 0.88 8.11
CA LEU A 24 -3.57 0.53 9.53
C LEU A 24 -4.99 0.67 10.09
N ASP A 25 -5.74 1.68 9.68
CA ASP A 25 -7.13 1.91 10.09
C ASP A 25 -8.07 0.81 9.57
N PHE A 26 -7.84 0.36 8.34
CA PHE A 26 -8.50 -0.81 7.73
C PHE A 26 -8.02 -2.15 8.29
N HIS A 27 -7.25 -2.15 9.38
CA HIS A 27 -6.74 -3.35 10.05
C HIS A 27 -5.89 -4.26 9.16
N MET A 28 -5.32 -3.72 8.07
CA MET A 28 -4.44 -4.45 7.16
C MET A 28 -3.05 -4.60 7.79
N ARG A 29 -2.93 -5.45 8.81
CA ARG A 29 -1.70 -5.72 9.59
C ARG A 29 -0.54 -6.23 8.73
N CYS A 30 -0.81 -6.59 7.49
CA CYS A 30 0.17 -6.94 6.48
C CYS A 30 1.23 -5.85 6.31
N VAL A 31 0.92 -4.54 6.34
CA VAL A 31 1.90 -3.47 6.07
C VAL A 31 3.15 -3.41 6.98
N GLY A 32 3.17 -4.16 8.09
CA GLY A 32 4.36 -4.30 8.96
C GLY A 32 5.23 -5.54 8.68
N CYS A 33 4.82 -6.42 7.78
CA CYS A 33 5.52 -7.67 7.44
C CYS A 33 6.20 -7.51 6.07
N PRO A 34 7.50 -7.86 5.91
CA PRO A 34 8.23 -7.63 4.65
C PRO A 34 7.63 -8.33 3.42
N ILE A 35 6.75 -9.32 3.61
CA ILE A 35 6.03 -10.05 2.57
C ILE A 35 4.80 -9.28 2.04
N ALA A 36 4.25 -8.35 2.80
CA ALA A 36 3.05 -7.62 2.38
C ALA A 36 3.30 -6.58 1.27
N SER A 37 4.58 -6.25 1.04
CA SER A 37 5.04 -5.36 -0.02
C SER A 37 4.69 -5.84 -1.44
N PHE A 38 4.31 -7.13 -1.59
CA PHE A 38 4.02 -7.75 -2.89
C PHE A 38 2.54 -7.76 -3.29
N HIS A 39 1.62 -7.38 -2.41
CA HIS A 39 0.20 -7.34 -2.76
C HIS A 39 -0.14 -6.05 -3.51
N THR A 40 -0.97 -6.17 -4.54
CA THR A 40 -1.64 -5.00 -5.10
C THR A 40 -2.69 -4.48 -4.13
N VAL A 41 -3.14 -3.23 -4.30
CA VAL A 41 -4.22 -2.66 -3.49
C VAL A 41 -5.50 -3.52 -3.57
N VAL A 42 -5.79 -4.10 -4.74
CA VAL A 42 -6.92 -5.04 -4.90
C VAL A 42 -6.68 -6.37 -4.19
N ASP A 43 -5.48 -6.93 -4.22
CA ASP A 43 -5.19 -8.19 -3.51
C ASP A 43 -5.27 -7.99 -1.99
N ALA A 44 -4.73 -6.89 -1.48
CA ALA A 44 -4.83 -6.53 -0.06
C ALA A 44 -6.30 -6.34 0.36
N ALA A 45 -7.12 -5.67 -0.46
CA ALA A 45 -8.55 -5.54 -0.20
C ALA A 45 -9.26 -6.90 -0.14
N ARG A 46 -8.93 -7.82 -1.07
CA ARG A 46 -9.54 -9.16 -1.13
C ARG A 46 -9.13 -10.04 0.05
N GLU A 47 -7.84 -10.10 0.36
CA GLU A 47 -7.29 -10.92 1.45
C GLU A 47 -7.84 -10.47 2.82
N HIS A 48 -8.04 -9.16 2.99
CA HIS A 48 -8.57 -8.58 4.23
C HIS A 48 -10.08 -8.39 4.24
N SER A 49 -10.81 -8.84 3.20
CA SER A 49 -12.26 -8.63 3.06
C SER A 49 -12.68 -7.17 3.24
N VAL A 50 -11.87 -6.24 2.73
CA VAL A 50 -12.12 -4.80 2.73
C VAL A 50 -12.73 -4.40 1.39
N ASP A 51 -13.68 -3.47 1.44
CA ASP A 51 -14.27 -2.91 0.23
C ASP A 51 -13.22 -2.06 -0.53
N LEU A 52 -12.95 -2.45 -1.77
CA LEU A 52 -11.92 -1.83 -2.61
C LEU A 52 -12.22 -0.35 -2.89
N ASP A 53 -13.49 0.00 -3.11
CA ASP A 53 -13.90 1.36 -3.43
C ASP A 53 -13.69 2.28 -2.21
N ARG A 54 -14.10 1.82 -1.03
CA ARG A 54 -13.82 2.52 0.24
C ARG A 54 -12.34 2.71 0.50
N LEU A 55 -11.53 1.68 0.24
CA LEU A 55 -10.08 1.77 0.42
C LEU A 55 -9.48 2.83 -0.52
N LEU A 56 -9.82 2.79 -1.81
CA LEU A 56 -9.33 3.76 -2.79
C LEU A 56 -9.74 5.20 -2.45
N ALA A 57 -10.98 5.41 -2.03
CA ALA A 57 -11.47 6.72 -1.61
C ALA A 57 -10.66 7.26 -0.40
N ALA A 58 -10.40 6.41 0.60
CA ALA A 58 -9.60 6.80 1.76
C ALA A 58 -8.13 7.07 1.40
N LEU A 59 -7.56 6.29 0.47
CA LEU A 59 -6.21 6.51 -0.04
C LEU A 59 -6.09 7.83 -0.81
N HIS A 60 -7.07 8.17 -1.65
CA HIS A 60 -7.11 9.45 -2.35
C HIS A 60 -7.28 10.62 -1.39
N ALA A 61 -8.11 10.48 -0.35
CA ALA A 61 -8.26 11.48 0.69
C ALA A 61 -6.94 11.72 1.45
N ALA A 62 -6.24 10.65 1.84
CA ALA A 62 -4.94 10.76 2.50
C ALA A 62 -3.88 11.39 1.59
N ALA A 63 -3.89 11.08 0.28
CA ALA A 63 -2.98 11.68 -0.68
C ALA A 63 -3.22 13.19 -0.92
N ALA A 64 -4.41 13.70 -0.58
CA ALA A 64 -4.71 15.12 -0.63
C ALA A 64 -4.23 15.89 0.62
N VAL A 65 -3.91 15.19 1.70
CA VAL A 65 -3.44 15.79 2.96
C VAL A 65 -1.91 15.64 3.06
N PRO A 66 -1.13 16.73 3.18
CA PRO A 66 0.31 16.63 3.33
C PRO A 66 0.63 16.08 4.73
N THR A 67 1.01 14.80 4.84
CA THR A 67 1.51 14.24 6.09
C THR A 67 3.01 14.51 6.26
N VAL A 68 3.36 15.07 7.42
CA VAL A 68 4.72 15.23 7.90
C VAL A 68 5.40 13.87 8.15
N GLY A 69 6.41 13.59 7.33
CA GLY A 69 7.63 12.80 7.59
C GLY A 69 7.59 11.50 8.39
N PHE A 70 7.77 10.37 7.67
CA PHE A 70 8.52 9.21 8.17
C PHE A 70 9.32 8.60 7.02
N ALA A 71 10.64 8.51 7.15
CA ALA A 71 11.54 7.98 6.12
C ALA A 71 11.62 6.43 6.22
N PRO A 72 11.51 5.70 5.10
CA PRO A 72 11.56 4.23 5.12
C PRO A 72 13.00 3.71 5.31
N PRO A 73 13.21 2.58 6.02
CA PRO A 73 14.48 1.89 6.00
C PRO A 73 14.73 1.28 4.61
N SER A 74 15.96 1.47 4.14
CA SER A 74 16.51 1.15 2.82
C SER A 74 16.06 -0.16 2.17
N ALA A 75 15.86 -0.04 0.85
CA ALA A 75 15.83 -1.05 -0.20
C ALA A 75 16.25 -2.48 0.20
N ILE A 76 15.31 -3.43 0.08
CA ILE A 76 15.62 -4.82 -0.29
C ILE A 76 15.21 -4.97 -1.76
N GLY A 77 16.19 -5.15 -2.63
CA GLY A 77 16.00 -5.68 -3.98
C GLY A 77 15.89 -7.21 -3.97
N ASP A 78 15.71 -7.77 -5.17
CA ASP A 78 15.69 -9.20 -5.58
C ASP A 78 14.25 -9.81 -5.60
N ARG A 79 13.69 -10.40 -6.69
CA ARG A 79 14.26 -11.03 -7.91
C ARG A 79 13.34 -10.96 -9.13
N PRO A 80 13.90 -11.06 -10.35
CA PRO A 80 13.16 -11.38 -11.57
C PRO A 80 12.89 -12.88 -11.73
N GLY A 81 11.68 -13.21 -12.20
CA GLY A 81 11.46 -14.28 -13.16
C GLY A 81 11.50 -15.71 -12.64
N GLU A 82 10.36 -16.18 -12.13
CA GLU A 82 9.97 -17.58 -12.34
C GLU A 82 9.74 -17.78 -13.84
N ARG A 83 10.63 -18.53 -14.51
CA ARG A 83 10.34 -19.45 -15.64
C ARG A 83 11.66 -20.11 -16.08
N GLY A 84 11.82 -21.40 -15.75
CA GLY A 84 12.91 -22.26 -16.20
C GLY A 84 13.05 -23.49 -15.33
#